data_AF-A0A2I0VE08-F1
#
_entry.id   AF-A0A2I0VE08-F1
#
_cell.length_a   1.000
_cell.length_b   1.000
_cell.length_c   1.000
_cell.angle_alpha   90.00
_cell.angle_beta   90.00
_cell.angle_gamma   90.00
#
_symmetry.space_group_name_H-M   'P 1'
#
loop_
_entity.id
_entity.type
_entity.pdbx_description
1 polymer ?
#
loop_
_entity_poly.entity_id
_entity_poly.type
_entity_poly.pdbx_seq_one_letter_code
_entity_poly.pdbx_strand_id
1 'polypeptide(L)'
;MKASGIHHVNPLSEEGSWDMLRRQLFSKQEEELANDLKELGLKIVNKCEGLPIAIKVIAGVLVTKERTRKEWQIFLKNYAWSSSELFDEQIRRALRLSFEDLPSHLKQCFLYFSLYPEDAELDLEEFAPLWVAEGFILRRLSVANHEAANEIFDSVADQGALRTLLASYSDILLNDERLTRLSHLRVLDISKTGIQLLPDSIGNLMHLRYLNLNFTNIAKIP
;
A
#
# COMPACT_ATOMS: atom_id res chain seq x y z
N MET A 1 4.99 38.30 -8.31
CA MET A 1 6.29 38.10 -9.00
C MET A 1 6.00 37.63 -10.42
N LYS A 2 6.50 38.32 -11.47
CA LYS A 2 6.47 37.78 -12.84
C LYS A 2 7.73 36.93 -13.02
N ALA A 3 7.57 35.63 -13.28
CA ALA A 3 8.70 34.74 -13.53
C ALA A 3 9.46 35.23 -14.77
N SER A 4 10.72 35.64 -14.59
CA SER A 4 11.56 36.28 -15.62
C SER A 4 12.32 35.30 -16.51
N GLY A 5 11.72 34.14 -16.81
CA GLY A 5 12.29 33.14 -17.70
C GLY A 5 11.58 31.80 -17.56
N ILE A 6 10.76 31.43 -18.54
CA ILE A 6 10.18 30.09 -18.62
C ILE A 6 11.27 29.19 -19.20
N HIS A 7 11.84 28.32 -18.36
CA HIS A 7 12.74 27.27 -18.83
C HIS A 7 11.91 26.04 -19.20
N HIS A 8 11.75 25.77 -20.49
CA HIS A 8 11.08 24.55 -20.93
C HIS A 8 11.94 23.34 -20.58
N VAL A 9 11.39 22.43 -19.79
CA VAL A 9 12.03 21.15 -19.47
C VAL A 9 11.68 20.17 -20.59
N ASN A 10 12.70 19.71 -21.30
CA ASN A 10 12.51 18.70 -22.35
C ASN A 10 12.22 17.33 -21.72
N PRO A 11 11.44 16.47 -22.39
CA PRO A 11 11.29 15.07 -22.00
C PRO A 11 12.64 14.36 -21.87
N LEU A 12 12.69 13.38 -20.99
CA LEU A 12 13.87 12.54 -20.80
C LEU A 12 14.17 11.74 -22.07
N SER A 13 15.45 11.48 -22.30
CA SER A 13 15.87 10.51 -23.32
C SER A 13 15.42 9.10 -22.92
N GLU A 14 15.41 8.17 -23.88
CA GLU A 14 15.07 6.77 -23.63
C GLU A 14 15.96 6.14 -22.54
N GLU A 15 17.28 6.33 -22.62
CA GLU A 15 18.22 5.87 -21.59
C GLU A 15 18.01 6.59 -20.24
N GLY A 16 17.72 7.89 -20.25
CA GLY A 16 17.40 8.63 -19.02
C GLY A 16 16.09 8.16 -18.37
N SER A 17 15.12 7.79 -19.20
CA SER A 17 13.82 7.27 -18.76
C SER A 17 13.96 5.86 -18.17
N TRP A 18 14.76 5.00 -18.82
CA TRP A 18 15.10 3.69 -18.27
C TRP A 18 15.88 3.82 -16.97
N ASP A 19 16.90 4.68 -16.89
CA ASP A 19 17.66 4.85 -15.64
C ASP A 19 16.75 5.36 -14.51
N MET A 20 15.81 6.24 -14.80
CA MET A 20 14.82 6.69 -13.83
C MET A 20 13.90 5.55 -13.35
N LEU A 21 13.39 4.71 -14.25
CA LEU A 21 12.60 3.52 -13.89
C LEU A 21 13.44 2.52 -13.08
N ARG A 22 14.65 2.23 -13.56
CA ARG A 22 15.60 1.29 -12.97
C ARG A 22 15.90 1.63 -11.53
N ARG A 23 16.19 2.89 -11.24
CA ARG A 23 16.48 3.38 -9.88
C ARG A 23 15.31 3.24 -8.90
N GLN A 24 14.08 3.15 -9.40
CA GLN A 24 12.89 2.96 -8.55
C GLN A 24 12.60 1.48 -8.29
N LEU A 25 13.00 0.57 -9.20
CA LEU A 25 12.64 -0.85 -9.14
C LEU A 25 13.76 -1.78 -8.67
N PHE A 26 15.02 -1.34 -8.77
CA PHE A 26 16.19 -2.18 -8.51
C PHE A 26 17.20 -1.48 -7.60
N SER A 27 17.78 -2.26 -6.70
CA SER A 27 18.96 -1.86 -5.92
C SER A 27 20.25 -2.04 -6.74
N LYS A 28 21.36 -1.46 -6.27
CA LYS A 28 22.68 -1.61 -6.91
C LYS A 28 23.17 -3.07 -6.98
N GLN A 29 22.64 -3.95 -6.13
CA GLN A 29 23.03 -5.37 -6.07
C GLN A 29 22.26 -6.22 -7.10
N GLU A 30 21.20 -5.67 -7.69
CA GLU A 30 20.29 -6.36 -8.64
C GLU A 30 20.57 -5.94 -10.09
N GLU A 31 21.79 -5.50 -10.41
CA GLU A 31 22.12 -4.95 -11.73
C GLU A 31 21.97 -5.99 -12.85
N GLU A 32 22.28 -7.26 -12.58
CA GLU A 32 22.07 -8.34 -13.55
C GLU A 32 20.58 -8.52 -13.88
N LEU A 33 19.72 -8.55 -12.85
CA LEU A 33 18.27 -8.63 -13.02
C LEU A 33 17.70 -7.40 -13.76
N ALA A 34 18.22 -6.21 -13.43
CA ALA A 34 17.84 -4.98 -14.12
C ALA A 34 18.21 -5.04 -15.61
N ASN A 35 19.41 -5.55 -15.93
CA ASN A 35 19.86 -5.74 -17.31
C ASN A 35 19.02 -6.77 -18.06
N ASP A 36 18.62 -7.87 -17.40
CA ASP A 36 17.72 -8.87 -17.97
C ASP A 36 16.36 -8.28 -18.33
N LEU A 37 15.85 -7.35 -17.53
CA LEU A 37 14.55 -6.70 -17.77
C LEU A 37 14.64 -5.43 -18.62
N LYS A 38 15.84 -4.91 -18.90
CA LYS A 38 16.06 -3.63 -19.59
C LYS A 38 15.30 -3.51 -20.91
N GLU A 39 15.31 -4.56 -21.73
CA GLU A 39 14.61 -4.54 -23.02
C GLU A 39 13.09 -4.33 -22.87
N LEU A 40 12.46 -4.97 -21.88
CA LEU A 40 11.03 -4.78 -21.60
C LEU A 40 10.79 -3.43 -20.91
N GLY A 41 11.69 -3.03 -20.01
CA GLY A 41 11.66 -1.73 -19.35
C GLY A 41 11.71 -0.57 -20.34
N LEU A 42 12.58 -0.64 -21.34
CA LEU A 42 12.68 0.34 -22.43
C LEU A 42 11.35 0.44 -23.20
N LYS A 43 10.74 -0.71 -23.55
CA LYS A 43 9.41 -0.73 -24.20
C LYS A 43 8.34 -0.07 -23.33
N ILE A 44 8.40 -0.23 -22.01
CA ILE A 44 7.48 0.39 -21.05
C ILE A 44 7.72 1.91 -20.97
N VAL A 45 8.94 2.37 -20.74
CA VAL A 45 9.22 3.81 -20.58
C VAL A 45 9.06 4.60 -21.88
N ASN A 46 9.25 3.97 -23.04
CA ASN A 46 8.97 4.61 -24.32
C ASN A 46 7.49 4.96 -24.49
N LYS A 47 6.59 4.24 -23.80
CA LYS A 47 5.15 4.60 -23.73
C LYS A 47 4.88 5.80 -22.84
N CYS A 48 5.82 6.18 -21.98
CA CYS A 48 5.72 7.36 -21.12
C CYS A 48 6.21 8.64 -21.82
N GLU A 49 6.66 8.56 -23.07
CA GLU A 49 7.16 9.69 -23.89
C GLU A 49 8.22 10.56 -23.18
N GLY A 50 9.03 9.94 -22.32
CA GLY A 50 10.08 10.62 -21.56
C GLY A 50 9.57 11.52 -20.43
N LEU A 51 8.28 11.45 -20.07
CA LEU A 51 7.72 12.29 -19.01
C LEU A 51 7.96 11.68 -17.62
N PRO A 52 8.69 12.38 -16.73
CA PRO A 52 9.10 11.83 -15.43
C PRO A 52 7.94 11.37 -14.55
N ILE A 53 6.80 12.07 -14.62
CA ILE A 53 5.62 11.73 -13.81
C ILE A 53 4.97 10.42 -14.28
N ALA A 54 4.84 10.22 -15.59
CA ALA A 54 4.29 8.98 -16.16
C ALA A 54 5.19 7.79 -15.80
N ILE A 55 6.51 7.97 -15.89
CA ILE A 55 7.48 6.94 -15.51
C ILE A 55 7.35 6.58 -14.02
N LYS A 56 7.21 7.58 -13.13
CA LYS A 56 6.98 7.35 -11.69
C LYS A 56 5.70 6.57 -11.39
N VAL A 57 4.60 6.94 -12.06
CA VAL A 57 3.32 6.24 -11.88
C VAL A 57 3.45 4.78 -12.30
N ILE A 58 3.99 4.52 -13.50
CA ILE A 58 4.21 3.15 -13.99
C ILE A 58 5.18 2.37 -13.12
N ALA A 59 6.25 3.00 -12.62
CA ALA A 59 7.17 2.38 -11.67
C ALA A 59 6.43 1.94 -10.40
N GLY A 60 5.58 2.80 -9.84
CA GLY A 60 4.76 2.48 -8.67
C GLY A 60 3.87 1.25 -8.90
N VAL A 61 3.27 1.12 -10.08
CA VAL A 61 2.52 -0.08 -10.45
C VAL A 61 3.44 -1.30 -10.57
N LEU A 62 4.60 -1.18 -11.22
CA LEU A 62 5.53 -2.29 -11.40
C LEU A 62 6.13 -2.81 -10.10
N VAL A 63 6.21 -1.99 -9.04
CA VAL A 63 6.61 -2.44 -7.70
C VAL A 63 5.66 -3.50 -7.16
N THR A 64 4.37 -3.48 -7.53
CA THR A 64 3.38 -4.47 -7.06
C THR A 64 3.41 -5.77 -7.87
N LYS A 65 4.21 -5.83 -8.94
CA LYS A 65 4.28 -6.99 -9.84
C LYS A 65 5.59 -7.75 -9.61
N GLU A 66 5.58 -9.04 -9.96
CA GLU A 66 6.82 -9.83 -9.95
C GLU A 66 7.82 -9.27 -10.98
N ARG A 67 9.09 -9.15 -10.57
CA ARG A 67 10.19 -8.66 -11.41
C ARG A 67 10.71 -9.78 -12.32
N THR A 68 9.84 -10.29 -13.20
CA THR A 68 10.15 -11.35 -14.16
C THR A 68 9.78 -10.95 -15.58
N ARG A 69 10.48 -11.50 -16.59
CA ARG A 69 10.16 -11.23 -18.00
C ARG A 69 8.72 -11.62 -18.35
N LYS A 70 8.21 -12.72 -17.78
CA LYS A 70 6.85 -13.20 -18.02
C LYS A 70 5.83 -12.17 -17.55
N GLU A 71 5.96 -11.69 -16.32
CA GLU A 71 5.02 -10.74 -15.75
C GLU A 71 5.08 -9.39 -16.46
N TRP A 72 6.27 -8.89 -16.80
CA TRP A 72 6.41 -7.64 -17.54
C TRP A 72 5.88 -7.73 -18.99
N GLN A 73 5.96 -8.91 -19.61
CA GLN A 73 5.29 -9.15 -20.89
C GLN A 73 3.76 -9.18 -20.75
N ILE A 74 3.23 -9.77 -19.67
CA ILE A 74 1.80 -9.75 -19.36
C ILE A 74 1.34 -8.31 -19.13
N PHE A 75 2.09 -7.54 -18.34
CA PHE A 75 1.86 -6.11 -18.13
C PHE A 75 1.80 -5.35 -19.46
N LEU A 76 2.79 -5.55 -20.35
CA LEU A 76 2.79 -4.95 -21.68
C LEU A 76 1.64 -5.40 -22.58
N LYS A 77 1.07 -6.59 -22.39
CA LYS A 77 -0.05 -7.11 -23.19
C LYS A 77 -1.42 -6.69 -22.66
N ASN A 78 -1.61 -6.71 -21.34
CA ASN A 78 -2.87 -6.40 -20.66
C ASN A 78 -3.19 -4.91 -20.72
N TYR A 79 -2.16 -4.07 -20.77
CA TYR A 79 -2.29 -2.70 -21.19
C TYR A 79 -2.45 -2.69 -22.71
N ALA A 80 -3.69 -2.71 -23.22
CA ALA A 80 -3.93 -2.55 -24.65
C ALA A 80 -3.43 -1.15 -25.11
N TRP A 81 -2.16 -1.08 -25.52
CA TRP A 81 -1.44 0.13 -25.98
C TRP A 81 -1.86 0.58 -27.39
N SER A 82 -3.11 0.34 -27.81
CA SER A 82 -3.56 0.55 -29.19
C SER A 82 -4.41 1.79 -29.35
N SER A 83 -3.78 2.94 -29.61
CA SER A 83 -4.15 4.00 -30.57
C SER A 83 -3.50 5.34 -30.18
N SER A 84 -3.41 6.27 -31.13
CA SER A 84 -2.43 7.36 -31.14
C SER A 84 -2.98 8.75 -30.78
N GLU A 85 -4.05 8.83 -29.99
CA GLU A 85 -4.59 10.12 -29.48
C GLU A 85 -4.53 10.21 -27.94
N LEU A 86 -3.76 9.32 -27.32
CA LEU A 86 -4.00 8.81 -25.97
C LEU A 86 -3.10 9.39 -24.87
N PHE A 87 -2.33 10.47 -25.02
CA PHE A 87 -1.36 10.83 -23.95
C PHE A 87 -2.02 11.12 -22.59
N ASP A 88 -3.09 11.93 -22.60
CA ASP A 88 -3.90 12.22 -21.41
C ASP A 88 -4.65 10.97 -20.93
N GLU A 89 -5.14 10.15 -21.86
CA GLU A 89 -5.80 8.88 -21.56
C GLU A 89 -4.83 7.84 -20.97
N GLN A 90 -3.57 7.85 -21.36
CA GLN A 90 -2.52 6.94 -20.89
C GLN A 90 -2.09 7.29 -19.47
N ILE A 91 -1.87 8.57 -19.16
CA ILE A 91 -1.64 9.01 -17.78
C ILE A 91 -2.86 8.69 -16.93
N ARG A 92 -4.08 9.04 -17.39
CA ARG A 92 -5.32 8.71 -16.68
C ARG A 92 -5.47 7.20 -16.48
N ARG A 93 -5.05 6.36 -17.44
CA ARG A 93 -5.11 4.90 -17.34
C ARG A 93 -4.04 4.34 -16.43
N ALA A 94 -2.83 4.86 -16.45
CA ALA A 94 -1.77 4.49 -15.51
C ALA A 94 -2.13 4.88 -14.07
N LEU A 95 -2.72 6.07 -13.89
CA LEU A 95 -3.29 6.53 -12.62
C LEU A 95 -4.47 5.66 -12.20
N ARG A 96 -5.37 5.32 -13.13
CA ARG A 96 -6.50 4.43 -12.86
C ARG A 96 -6.03 3.04 -12.42
N LEU A 97 -4.99 2.50 -13.05
CA LEU A 97 -4.45 1.18 -12.71
C LEU A 97 -3.66 1.22 -11.40
N SER A 98 -2.89 2.28 -11.15
CA SER A 98 -2.30 2.54 -9.84
C SER A 98 -3.38 2.59 -8.77
N PHE A 99 -4.47 3.31 -9.04
CA PHE A 99 -5.62 3.41 -8.16
C PHE A 99 -6.34 2.07 -7.99
N GLU A 100 -6.57 1.29 -9.05
CA GLU A 100 -7.18 -0.04 -9.01
C GLU A 100 -6.35 -1.03 -8.18
N ASP A 101 -5.01 -0.93 -8.24
CA ASP A 101 -4.08 -1.75 -7.46
C ASP A 101 -3.97 -1.31 -5.98
N LEU A 102 -4.48 -0.12 -5.60
CA LEU A 102 -4.45 0.31 -4.19
C LEU A 102 -5.36 -0.56 -3.30
N PRO A 103 -4.96 -0.83 -2.05
CA PRO A 103 -5.85 -1.30 -1.00
C PRO A 103 -7.10 -0.42 -0.85
N SER A 104 -8.23 -1.00 -0.47
CA SER A 104 -9.53 -0.31 -0.36
C SER A 104 -9.47 0.98 0.49
N HIS A 105 -8.78 0.93 1.62
CA HIS A 105 -8.62 2.09 2.51
C HIS A 105 -7.79 3.22 1.86
N LEU A 106 -6.72 2.89 1.11
CA LEU A 106 -5.91 3.89 0.41
C LEU A 106 -6.65 4.49 -0.79
N LYS A 107 -7.52 3.71 -1.46
CA LYS A 107 -8.42 4.26 -2.49
C LYS A 107 -9.31 5.36 -1.92
N GLN A 108 -9.91 5.12 -0.75
CA GLN A 108 -10.75 6.13 -0.08
C GLN A 108 -9.95 7.36 0.32
N CYS A 109 -8.76 7.17 0.91
CA CYS A 109 -7.86 8.28 1.25
C CYS A 109 -7.45 9.10 0.01
N PHE A 110 -7.13 8.43 -1.09
CA PHE A 110 -6.77 9.07 -2.37
C PHE A 110 -7.95 9.88 -2.93
N LEU A 111 -9.15 9.31 -2.97
CA LEU A 111 -10.34 10.01 -3.45
C LEU A 111 -10.72 11.20 -2.56
N TYR A 112 -10.38 11.18 -1.27
CA TYR A 112 -10.66 12.30 -0.37
C TYR A 112 -10.00 13.60 -0.84
N PHE A 113 -8.84 13.52 -1.50
CA PHE A 113 -8.17 14.70 -2.06
C PHE A 113 -8.95 15.33 -3.22
N SER A 114 -9.86 14.61 -3.89
CA SER A 114 -10.70 15.18 -4.95
C SER A 114 -11.73 16.19 -4.45
N LEU A 115 -11.92 16.30 -3.13
CA LEU A 115 -12.78 17.30 -2.51
C LEU A 115 -12.14 18.70 -2.45
N TYR A 116 -10.84 18.79 -2.74
CA TYR A 116 -10.07 20.03 -2.69
C TYR A 116 -9.84 20.60 -4.09
N PRO A 117 -9.72 21.94 -4.23
CA PRO A 117 -9.38 22.55 -5.52
C PRO A 117 -8.06 22.05 -6.08
N GLU A 118 -7.93 22.09 -7.40
CA GLU A 118 -6.64 21.89 -8.07
C GLU A 118 -5.61 22.90 -7.52
N ASP A 119 -4.37 22.44 -7.36
CA ASP A 119 -3.23 23.19 -6.81
C ASP A 119 -3.40 23.70 -5.36
N ALA A 120 -4.39 23.21 -4.60
CA ALA A 120 -4.50 23.51 -3.18
C ALA A 120 -3.26 23.03 -2.41
N GLU A 121 -2.71 23.89 -1.56
CA GLU A 121 -1.67 23.49 -0.61
C GLU A 121 -2.32 22.68 0.52
N LEU A 122 -1.95 21.40 0.61
CA LEU A 122 -2.51 20.47 1.57
C LEU A 122 -1.45 20.08 2.62
N ASP A 123 -1.75 20.30 3.90
CA ASP A 123 -0.94 19.79 4.99
C ASP A 123 -1.33 18.33 5.30
N LEU A 124 -0.47 17.38 4.90
CA LEU A 124 -0.70 15.95 5.07
C LEU A 124 -0.87 15.53 6.54
N GLU A 125 -0.34 16.30 7.51
CA GLU A 125 -0.50 15.97 8.93
C GLU A 125 -1.96 16.12 9.40
N GLU A 126 -2.74 16.97 8.75
CA GLU A 126 -4.15 17.20 9.10
C GLU A 126 -5.10 16.11 8.59
N PHE A 127 -4.70 15.33 7.58
CA PHE A 127 -5.58 14.35 6.95
C PHE A 127 -5.72 13.05 7.74
N ALA A 128 -4.69 12.62 8.47
CA ALA A 128 -4.76 11.36 9.22
C ALA A 128 -5.89 11.35 10.27
N PRO A 129 -6.13 12.42 11.06
CA PRO A 129 -7.33 12.53 11.90
C PRO A 129 -8.64 12.48 11.10
N LEU A 130 -8.71 13.15 9.95
CA LEU A 130 -9.91 13.18 9.11
C LEU A 130 -10.24 11.78 8.56
N TRP A 131 -9.27 11.07 8.00
CA TRP A 131 -9.46 9.71 7.49
C TRP A 131 -9.86 8.70 8.57
N VAL A 132 -9.44 8.93 9.82
CA VAL A 132 -9.92 8.14 10.97
C VAL A 132 -11.37 8.49 11.31
N ALA A 133 -11.74 9.77 11.27
CA ALA A 133 -13.11 10.22 11.52
C ALA A 133 -14.10 9.72 10.45
N GLU A 134 -13.69 9.71 9.19
CA GLU A 134 -14.44 9.16 8.05
C GLU A 134 -14.46 7.62 8.04
N GLY A 135 -13.64 6.97 8.86
CA GLY A 135 -13.57 5.51 8.98
C GLY A 135 -12.74 4.82 7.88
N PHE A 136 -12.00 5.57 7.05
CA PHE A 136 -11.10 4.99 6.06
C PHE A 136 -9.91 4.28 6.71
N ILE A 137 -9.46 4.79 7.85
CA ILE A 137 -8.38 4.19 8.66
C ILE A 137 -8.96 3.73 10.00
N LEU A 138 -8.96 2.42 10.23
CA LEU A 138 -9.52 1.84 11.44
C LEU A 138 -8.48 1.75 12.56
N ARG A 139 -8.68 2.56 13.60
CA ARG A 139 -7.88 2.51 14.83
C ARG A 139 -8.45 1.58 15.90
N ARG A 140 -9.71 1.17 15.76
CA ARG A 140 -10.41 0.28 16.69
C ARG A 140 -11.20 -0.75 15.92
N LEU A 141 -11.08 -2.01 16.32
CA LEU A 141 -11.84 -3.12 15.80
C LEU A 141 -12.46 -3.87 16.98
N SER A 142 -13.76 -4.14 16.89
CA SER A 142 -14.46 -5.01 17.83
C SER A 142 -15.09 -6.15 17.05
N VAL A 143 -14.74 -7.38 17.41
CA VAL A 143 -15.18 -8.60 16.75
C VAL A 143 -16.34 -9.21 17.53
N ALA A 144 -17.53 -9.20 16.93
CA ALA A 144 -18.74 -9.79 17.52
C ALA A 144 -19.23 -11.05 16.78
N ASN A 145 -18.84 -11.24 15.52
CA ASN A 145 -19.21 -12.39 14.68
C ASN A 145 -17.94 -12.92 13.99
N HIS A 146 -17.69 -14.23 14.05
CA HIS A 146 -16.45 -14.84 13.59
C HIS A 146 -16.30 -14.87 12.06
N GLU A 147 -17.40 -15.02 11.31
CA GLU A 147 -17.33 -15.34 9.89
C GLU A 147 -16.88 -14.14 9.03
N ALA A 148 -17.52 -12.98 9.22
CA ALA A 148 -17.11 -11.73 8.55
C ALA A 148 -15.84 -11.10 9.15
N ALA A 149 -15.45 -11.49 10.36
CA ALA A 149 -14.35 -10.85 11.05
C ALA A 149 -12.98 -11.17 10.47
N ASN A 150 -12.79 -12.35 9.88
CA ASN A 150 -11.49 -12.72 9.29
C ASN A 150 -11.13 -11.82 8.10
N GLU A 151 -12.06 -11.60 7.16
CA GLU A 151 -11.83 -10.75 5.99
C GLU A 151 -11.57 -9.29 6.40
N ILE A 152 -12.36 -8.79 7.35
CA ILE A 152 -12.19 -7.43 7.90
C ILE A 152 -10.84 -7.33 8.61
N PHE A 153 -10.46 -8.34 9.38
CA PHE A 153 -9.24 -8.33 10.16
C PHE A 153 -7.99 -8.26 9.28
N ASP A 154 -7.92 -8.99 8.18
CA ASP A 154 -6.79 -8.89 7.24
C ASP A 154 -6.66 -7.48 6.67
N SER A 155 -7.78 -6.91 6.20
CA SER A 155 -7.79 -5.54 5.69
C SER A 155 -7.35 -4.50 6.72
N VAL A 156 -7.76 -4.67 7.99
CA VAL A 156 -7.38 -3.78 9.09
C VAL A 156 -5.92 -3.98 9.53
N ALA A 157 -5.45 -5.22 9.54
CA ALA A 157 -4.06 -5.53 9.88
C ALA A 157 -3.10 -4.93 8.85
N ASP A 158 -3.44 -5.00 7.55
CA ASP A 158 -2.63 -4.43 6.47
C ASP A 158 -2.57 -2.90 6.49
N GLN A 159 -3.56 -2.23 7.09
CA GLN A 159 -3.49 -0.78 7.33
C GLN A 159 -2.38 -0.40 8.31
N GLY A 160 -1.96 -1.31 9.19
CA GLY A 160 -0.98 -1.06 10.25
C GLY A 160 -1.42 -0.02 11.29
N ALA A 161 -2.64 0.52 11.23
CA ALA A 161 -3.06 1.66 12.05
C ALA A 161 -3.81 1.28 13.33
N LEU A 162 -4.12 -0.01 13.51
CA LEU A 162 -4.96 -0.51 14.59
C LEU A 162 -4.30 -0.28 15.96
N ARG A 163 -5.05 0.31 16.89
CA ARG A 163 -4.61 0.59 18.27
C ARG A 163 -5.39 -0.17 19.32
N THR A 164 -6.62 -0.56 19.01
CA THR A 164 -7.50 -1.29 19.93
C THR A 164 -8.14 -2.44 19.18
N LEU A 165 -7.95 -3.64 19.71
CA LEU A 165 -8.60 -4.85 19.23
C LEU A 165 -9.39 -5.48 20.38
N LEU A 166 -10.71 -5.53 20.22
CA LEU A 166 -11.63 -6.17 21.16
C LEU A 166 -12.18 -7.43 20.49
N ALA A 167 -11.53 -8.55 20.78
CA ALA A 167 -11.86 -9.87 20.24
C ALA A 167 -12.35 -10.82 21.34
N SER A 168 -13.02 -10.29 22.36
CA SER A 168 -13.59 -11.12 23.42
C SER A 168 -14.57 -12.13 22.81
N TYR A 169 -14.55 -13.37 23.30
CA TYR A 169 -15.30 -14.50 22.72
C TYR A 169 -14.89 -14.90 21.29
N SER A 170 -13.89 -14.24 20.69
CA SER A 170 -13.46 -14.50 19.33
C SER A 170 -12.10 -15.18 19.27
N ASP A 171 -12.11 -16.41 18.77
CA ASP A 171 -10.92 -17.21 18.52
C ASP A 171 -10.15 -16.79 17.25
N ILE A 172 -10.45 -15.60 16.69
CA ILE A 172 -9.84 -15.07 15.46
C ILE A 172 -8.32 -14.92 15.54
N LEU A 173 -7.76 -14.84 16.75
CA LEU A 173 -6.33 -14.65 17.00
C LEU A 173 -5.61 -15.93 17.45
N LEU A 174 -6.30 -17.10 17.42
CA LEU A 174 -5.66 -18.37 17.77
C LEU A 174 -4.60 -18.73 16.72
N ASN A 175 -3.35 -18.91 17.17
CA ASN A 175 -2.21 -19.34 16.35
C ASN A 175 -1.91 -18.41 15.17
N ASP A 176 -2.12 -17.13 15.36
CA ASP A 176 -2.22 -16.20 14.26
C ASP A 176 -0.97 -15.31 14.11
N GLU A 177 -0.18 -15.58 13.06
CA GLU A 177 0.98 -14.75 12.69
C GLU A 177 0.59 -13.30 12.40
N ARG A 178 -0.69 -13.01 12.12
CA ARG A 178 -1.18 -11.66 11.83
C ARG A 178 -1.03 -10.69 13.01
N LEU A 179 -0.89 -11.18 14.24
CA LEU A 179 -0.52 -10.35 15.40
C LEU A 179 0.80 -9.60 15.18
N THR A 180 1.73 -10.16 14.40
CA THR A 180 3.00 -9.50 14.06
C THR A 180 2.79 -8.22 13.24
N ARG A 181 1.69 -8.12 12.49
CA ARG A 181 1.34 -6.94 11.69
C ARG A 181 0.75 -5.80 12.54
N LEU A 182 0.35 -6.07 13.79
CA LEU A 182 -0.30 -5.10 14.68
C LEU A 182 0.70 -4.31 15.54
N SER A 183 1.82 -3.87 14.98
CA SER A 183 2.93 -3.25 15.70
C SER A 183 2.56 -1.99 16.52
N HIS A 184 1.48 -1.30 16.15
CA HIS A 184 0.96 -0.11 16.84
C HIS A 184 -0.16 -0.38 17.86
N LEU A 185 -0.49 -1.67 18.11
CA LEU A 185 -1.55 -2.05 19.04
C LEU A 185 -1.22 -1.62 20.46
N ARG A 186 -2.21 -1.06 21.16
CA ARG A 186 -2.10 -0.58 22.55
C ARG A 186 -3.03 -1.32 23.50
N VAL A 187 -4.17 -1.77 22.99
CA VAL A 187 -5.20 -2.46 23.76
C VAL A 187 -5.56 -3.74 23.02
N LEU A 188 -5.36 -4.88 23.67
CA LEU A 188 -5.76 -6.19 23.18
C LEU A 188 -6.68 -6.84 24.22
N ASP A 189 -7.93 -7.08 23.85
CA ASP A 189 -8.86 -7.88 24.63
C ASP A 189 -9.16 -9.19 23.90
N ILE A 190 -8.69 -10.29 24.48
CA ILE A 190 -8.97 -11.66 24.03
C ILE A 190 -9.59 -12.48 25.15
N SER A 191 -10.28 -11.80 26.07
CA SER A 191 -10.93 -12.46 27.19
C SER A 191 -12.01 -13.42 26.70
N LYS A 192 -12.25 -14.50 27.46
CA LYS A 192 -13.30 -15.49 27.17
C LYS A 192 -13.11 -16.20 25.82
N THR A 193 -11.87 -16.33 25.37
CA THR A 193 -11.48 -17.12 24.18
C THR A 193 -10.96 -18.49 24.59
N GLY A 194 -10.92 -19.44 23.65
CA GLY A 194 -10.42 -20.79 23.86
C GLY A 194 -8.90 -20.91 23.93
N ILE A 195 -8.17 -19.78 23.84
CA ILE A 195 -6.71 -19.75 23.74
C ILE A 195 -6.02 -20.40 24.94
N GLN A 196 -5.04 -21.25 24.65
CA GLN A 196 -4.30 -22.02 25.65
C GLN A 196 -2.89 -21.46 25.91
N LEU A 197 -2.28 -20.86 24.88
CA LEU A 197 -0.94 -20.28 24.93
C LEU A 197 -0.96 -18.98 24.12
N LEU A 198 -0.27 -17.96 24.63
CA LEU A 198 0.01 -16.77 23.83
C LEU A 198 1.15 -17.08 22.85
N PRO A 199 1.06 -16.63 21.59
CA PRO A 199 2.17 -16.75 20.67
C PRO A 199 3.32 -15.81 21.07
N ASP A 200 4.56 -16.22 20.85
CA ASP A 200 5.77 -15.43 21.17
C ASP A 200 5.75 -14.04 20.49
N SER A 201 5.06 -13.93 19.35
CA SER A 201 4.82 -12.67 18.63
C SER A 201 4.11 -11.61 19.47
N ILE A 202 3.47 -11.96 20.59
CA ILE A 202 2.93 -11.00 21.55
C ILE A 202 4.01 -10.03 22.06
N GLY A 203 5.27 -10.49 22.14
CA GLY A 203 6.43 -9.67 22.50
C GLY A 203 6.75 -8.57 21.49
N ASN A 204 6.32 -8.70 20.23
CA ASN A 204 6.51 -7.68 19.20
C ASN A 204 5.57 -6.48 19.36
N LEU A 205 4.53 -6.60 20.19
CA LEU A 205 3.58 -5.53 20.47
C LEU A 205 4.16 -4.52 21.48
N MET A 206 5.27 -3.87 21.13
CA MET A 206 6.03 -2.98 22.02
C MET A 206 5.22 -1.77 22.54
N HIS A 207 4.10 -1.45 21.88
CA HIS A 207 3.20 -0.38 22.29
C HIS A 207 2.01 -0.85 23.13
N LEU A 208 1.90 -2.15 23.41
CA LEU A 208 0.81 -2.73 24.19
C LEU A 208 0.83 -2.19 25.63
N ARG A 209 -0.30 -1.67 26.07
CA ARG A 209 -0.49 -1.09 27.42
C ARG A 209 -1.55 -1.82 28.22
N TYR A 210 -2.44 -2.53 27.52
CA TYR A 210 -3.52 -3.29 28.13
C TYR A 210 -3.68 -4.61 27.38
N LEU A 211 -3.62 -5.70 28.13
CA LEU A 211 -3.85 -7.06 27.67
C LEU A 211 -4.87 -7.72 28.60
N ASN A 212 -6.04 -8.06 28.08
CA ASN A 212 -7.08 -8.77 28.83
C ASN A 212 -7.12 -10.24 28.42
N LEU A 213 -6.74 -11.10 29.36
CA LEU A 213 -6.72 -12.57 29.24
C LEU A 213 -7.76 -13.24 30.14
N ASN A 214 -8.69 -12.48 30.72
CA ASN A 214 -9.65 -13.01 31.68
C ASN A 214 -10.46 -14.16 31.06
N PHE A 215 -10.71 -15.22 31.83
CA PHE A 215 -11.48 -16.38 31.38
C PHE A 215 -10.93 -17.06 30.12
N THR A 216 -9.60 -17.03 29.92
CA THR A 216 -8.91 -17.86 28.93
C THR A 216 -8.35 -19.14 29.58
N ASN A 217 -7.86 -20.08 28.78
CA ASN A 217 -7.19 -21.30 29.25
C ASN A 217 -5.66 -21.13 29.38
N ILE A 218 -5.16 -19.88 29.37
CA ILE A 218 -3.73 -19.60 29.47
C ILE A 218 -3.23 -19.91 30.87
N ALA A 219 -2.30 -20.85 30.95
CA ALA A 219 -1.65 -21.23 32.21
C ALA A 219 -0.34 -20.49 32.48
N LYS A 220 0.29 -19.92 31.44
CA LYS A 220 1.59 -19.22 31.51
C LYS A 220 1.65 -18.08 30.51
N ILE A 221 2.29 -16.98 30.92
CA ILE A 221 2.62 -15.85 30.04
C ILE A 221 4.08 -16.05 29.58
N PRO A 222 4.41 -15.77 28.31
CA PRO A 222 5.78 -15.82 27.79
C PRO A 222 6.75 -14.91 28.55
#